data_AF-A0A800F3C7-F1
#
_entry.id   AF-A0A800F3C7-F1
#
_cell.length_a   1.000
_cell.length_b   1.000
_cell.length_c   1.000
_cell.angle_alpha   90.00
_cell.angle_beta   90.00
_cell.angle_gamma   90.00
#
_symmetry.space_group_name_H-M   'P 1'
#
loop_
_entity.id
_entity.type
_entity.pdbx_description
1 polymer ?
#
loop_
_entity_poly.entity_id
_entity_poly.type
_entity_poly.pdbx_seq_one_letter_code
_entity_poly.pdbx_strand_id
1 'polypeptide(L)'
;METTIKNALENKRKGFHIGNRLILPFKCQLIEIIADGNIVTEFSGSDDFKISHTSKNTSFYFTEKGALRSMIDTYKVVKVIACEEDSDISIPENHIKLVCEIDSDHVVLIYEPSEDMLFIE
;
A
#
# COMPACT_ATOMS: atom_id res chain seq x y z
N MET A 1 3.70 18.82 10.27
CA MET A 1 3.36 17.60 11.00
C MET A 1 3.30 16.48 10.00
N GLU A 2 4.20 15.53 10.15
CA GLU A 2 4.24 14.29 9.37
C GLU A 2 3.04 13.43 9.78
N THR A 3 2.42 12.73 8.82
CA THR A 3 1.26 11.89 9.10
C THR A 3 1.73 10.44 9.19
N THR A 4 1.60 9.85 10.37
CA THR A 4 1.86 8.42 10.62
C THR A 4 0.72 7.56 10.09
N ILE A 5 0.96 6.26 9.87
CA ILE A 5 -0.06 5.30 9.48
C ILE A 5 -1.20 5.34 10.51
N LYS A 6 -0.86 5.23 11.80
CA LYS A 6 -1.85 5.24 12.88
C LYS A 6 -2.72 6.50 12.88
N ASN A 7 -2.10 7.68 12.77
CA ASN A 7 -2.85 8.93 12.74
C ASN A 7 -3.78 9.02 11.52
N ALA A 8 -3.33 8.54 10.37
CA ALA A 8 -4.15 8.52 9.16
C ALA A 8 -5.37 7.61 9.32
N LEU A 9 -5.21 6.43 9.92
CA LEU A 9 -6.30 5.48 10.19
C LEU A 9 -7.32 6.05 11.18
N GLU A 10 -6.86 6.59 12.32
CA GLU A 10 -7.71 7.22 13.34
C GLU A 10 -8.57 8.35 12.76
N ASN A 11 -7.98 9.14 11.84
CA ASN A 11 -8.65 10.25 11.17
C ASN A 11 -9.35 9.85 9.86
N LYS A 12 -9.42 8.56 9.55
CA LYS A 12 -10.03 8.00 8.32
C LYS A 12 -9.57 8.74 7.05
N ARG A 13 -8.28 9.08 6.99
CA ARG A 13 -7.72 9.76 5.83
C ARG A 13 -7.75 8.81 4.64
N LYS A 14 -8.20 9.34 3.51
CA LYS A 14 -8.34 8.58 2.27
C LYS A 14 -7.06 8.69 1.46
N GLY A 15 -6.68 7.58 0.83
CA GLY A 15 -5.69 7.58 -0.23
C GLY A 15 -6.30 7.99 -1.56
N PHE A 16 -5.48 7.91 -2.61
CA PHE A 16 -5.88 8.27 -3.96
C PHE A 16 -5.28 7.29 -4.97
N HIS A 17 -6.04 6.95 -6.01
CA HIS A 17 -5.61 6.05 -7.07
C HIS A 17 -5.70 6.75 -8.43
N ILE A 18 -4.61 6.78 -9.18
CA ILE A 18 -4.58 7.40 -10.53
C ILE A 18 -3.69 6.61 -11.47
N GLY A 19 -4.26 6.16 -12.59
CA GLY A 19 -3.56 5.26 -13.52
C GLY A 19 -3.12 4.00 -12.80
N ASN A 20 -1.82 3.71 -12.81
CA ASN A 20 -1.20 2.57 -12.13
C ASN A 20 -0.65 2.90 -10.73
N ARG A 21 -0.98 4.08 -10.19
CA ARG A 21 -0.40 4.63 -8.97
C ARG A 21 -1.40 4.59 -7.84
N LEU A 22 -1.01 4.00 -6.71
CA LEU A 22 -1.71 4.13 -5.44
C LEU A 22 -0.93 5.10 -4.54
N ILE A 23 -1.64 6.04 -3.92
CA ILE A 23 -1.09 7.09 -3.05
C ILE A 23 -1.68 6.94 -1.66
N LEU A 24 -0.82 6.66 -0.68
CA LEU A 24 -1.16 6.61 0.73
C LEU A 24 -1.04 8.01 1.36
N PRO A 25 -1.97 8.41 2.25
CA PRO A 25 -2.00 9.75 2.86
C PRO A 25 -1.08 9.87 4.09
N PHE A 26 -0.02 9.05 4.12
CA PHE A 26 0.99 8.94 5.15
C PHE A 26 2.29 8.43 4.52
N LYS A 27 3.37 8.53 5.28
CA LYS A 27 4.64 7.91 4.92
C LYS A 27 4.79 6.57 5.64
N CYS A 28 5.44 5.64 4.97
CA CYS A 28 5.63 4.29 5.47
C CYS A 28 6.77 3.59 4.74
N GLN A 29 7.37 2.59 5.39
CA GLN A 29 8.18 1.58 4.73
C GLN A 29 7.27 0.43 4.30
N LEU A 30 7.27 0.08 3.02
CA LEU A 30 6.49 -1.03 2.49
C LEU A 30 7.28 -2.33 2.68
N ILE A 31 6.60 -3.40 3.14
CA ILE A 31 7.18 -4.73 3.38
C ILE A 31 6.61 -5.74 2.39
N GLU A 32 5.28 -5.75 2.25
CA GLU A 32 4.60 -6.66 1.34
C GLU A 32 3.37 -5.98 0.74
N ILE A 33 3.08 -6.29 -0.52
CA ILE A 33 1.86 -5.89 -1.19
C ILE A 33 1.24 -7.11 -1.84
N ILE A 34 -0.05 -7.30 -1.60
CA ILE A 34 -0.85 -8.36 -2.22
C ILE A 34 -1.95 -7.70 -3.05
N ALA A 35 -1.87 -7.86 -4.36
CA ALA A 35 -2.87 -7.36 -5.30
C ALA A 35 -3.37 -8.51 -6.18
N ASP A 36 -4.66 -8.81 -6.11
CA ASP A 36 -5.31 -9.87 -6.89
C ASP A 36 -4.58 -11.24 -6.80
N GLY A 37 -4.14 -11.60 -5.59
CA GLY A 37 -3.41 -12.84 -5.32
C GLY A 37 -1.92 -12.83 -5.70
N ASN A 38 -1.43 -11.77 -6.36
CA ASN A 38 0.00 -11.59 -6.62
C ASN A 38 0.66 -10.91 -5.43
N ILE A 39 1.73 -11.51 -4.95
CA ILE A 39 2.49 -11.03 -3.79
C ILE A 39 3.77 -10.35 -4.29
N VAL A 40 4.05 -9.16 -3.79
CA VAL A 40 5.26 -8.38 -4.06
C VAL A 40 5.94 -8.06 -2.73
N THR A 41 7.13 -8.61 -2.52
CA THR A 41 7.96 -8.42 -1.31
C THR A 41 9.33 -7.79 -1.63
N GLU A 42 9.76 -7.81 -2.89
CA GLU A 42 11.01 -7.19 -3.35
C GLU A 42 10.72 -5.92 -4.15
N PHE A 43 10.82 -4.76 -3.50
CA PHE A 43 10.53 -3.46 -4.12
C PHE A 43 11.77 -2.76 -4.69
N SER A 44 12.96 -3.19 -4.28
CA SER A 44 14.23 -2.63 -4.75
C SER A 44 14.69 -3.35 -6.01
N GLY A 45 14.87 -2.62 -7.12
CA GLY A 45 15.38 -3.19 -8.36
C GLY A 45 14.38 -4.06 -9.14
N SER A 46 13.15 -4.21 -8.65
CA SER A 46 12.07 -4.84 -9.39
C SER A 46 11.68 -4.00 -10.60
N ASP A 47 11.58 -4.65 -11.75
CA ASP A 47 11.09 -4.02 -12.98
C ASP A 47 9.57 -3.79 -12.91
N ASP A 48 8.85 -4.51 -12.04
CA ASP A 48 7.38 -4.57 -11.93
C ASP A 48 6.79 -3.53 -10.97
N PHE A 49 7.63 -2.96 -10.11
CA PHE A 49 7.18 -2.10 -9.03
C PHE A 49 8.10 -0.91 -8.80
N LYS A 50 7.53 0.26 -8.50
CA LYS A 50 8.29 1.44 -8.07
C LYS A 50 7.65 2.06 -6.85
N ILE A 51 8.49 2.52 -5.93
CA ILE A 51 8.07 3.31 -4.76
C ILE A 51 8.59 4.74 -4.93
N SER A 52 7.78 5.72 -4.54
CA SER A 52 8.17 7.11 -4.44
C SER A 52 7.64 7.67 -3.13
N HIS A 53 8.54 8.24 -2.34
CA HIS A 53 8.20 9.00 -1.15
C HIS A 53 8.21 10.49 -1.48
N THR A 54 7.16 11.18 -1.03
CA THR A 54 7.12 12.64 -0.97
C THR A 54 7.14 13.07 0.49
N SER A 55 7.22 14.38 0.77
CA SER A 55 7.23 14.88 2.15
C SER A 55 5.97 14.55 2.96
N LYS A 56 4.89 14.04 2.34
CA LYS A 56 3.60 13.78 3.01
C LYS A 56 2.98 12.42 2.68
N ASN A 57 3.49 11.70 1.69
CA ASN A 57 2.82 10.55 1.09
C ASN A 57 3.84 9.51 0.63
N THR A 58 3.52 8.25 0.84
CA THR A 58 4.09 7.14 0.08
C THR A 58 3.22 6.88 -1.14
N SER A 59 3.85 6.75 -2.30
CA SER A 59 3.21 6.34 -3.55
C SER A 59 3.90 5.11 -4.08
N PHE A 60 3.12 4.23 -4.69
CA PHE A 60 3.68 3.11 -5.41
C PHE A 60 2.98 2.87 -6.73
N TYR A 61 3.73 2.30 -7.67
CA TYR A 61 3.35 2.13 -9.05
C TYR A 61 3.57 0.69 -9.47
N PHE A 62 2.57 0.11 -10.11
CA PHE A 62 2.69 -1.15 -10.83
C PHE A 62 3.17 -0.84 -12.26
N THR A 63 4.38 -1.24 -12.64
CA THR A 63 4.96 -0.83 -13.93
C THR A 63 4.42 -1.65 -15.11
N GLU A 64 4.61 -1.14 -16.34
CA GLU A 64 4.09 -1.76 -17.57
C GLU A 64 4.82 -3.04 -18.02
N LYS A 65 5.93 -3.42 -17.38
CA LYS A 65 6.76 -4.57 -17.80
C LYS A 65 6.31 -5.91 -17.21
N GLY A 66 5.42 -5.90 -16.22
CA GLY A 66 4.89 -7.09 -15.55
C GLY A 66 3.44 -7.41 -15.92
N ALA A 67 2.95 -8.57 -15.47
CA ALA A 67 1.58 -9.05 -15.67
C ALA A 67 0.49 -8.12 -15.07
N LEU A 68 0.88 -7.18 -14.21
CA LEU A 68 0.00 -6.28 -13.45
C LEU A 68 -0.69 -5.19 -14.28
N ARG A 69 -0.23 -4.91 -15.51
CA ARG A 69 -0.89 -3.92 -16.39
C ARG A 69 -2.33 -4.29 -16.73
N SER A 70 -2.61 -5.57 -16.90
CA SER A 70 -3.97 -6.07 -17.17
C SER A 70 -4.91 -5.92 -15.98
N MET A 71 -4.37 -5.61 -14.79
CA MET A 71 -5.09 -5.62 -13.53
C MET A 71 -5.43 -4.21 -13.00
N ILE A 72 -4.87 -3.15 -13.61
CA ILE A 72 -5.01 -1.75 -13.16
C ILE A 72 -6.46 -1.30 -13.00
N ASP A 73 -7.35 -1.78 -13.86
CA ASP A 73 -8.77 -1.45 -13.82
C ASP A 73 -9.61 -2.50 -13.07
N THR A 74 -9.01 -3.59 -12.57
CA THR A 74 -9.73 -4.73 -11.97
C THR A 74 -9.50 -4.94 -10.48
N TYR A 75 -8.35 -4.54 -9.91
CA TYR A 75 -8.15 -4.70 -8.47
C TYR A 75 -8.97 -3.68 -7.68
N LYS A 76 -10.02 -4.18 -7.00
CA LYS A 76 -10.80 -3.38 -6.04
C LYS A 76 -10.12 -3.25 -4.69
N VAL A 77 -9.20 -4.16 -4.38
CA VAL A 77 -8.57 -4.25 -3.05
C VAL A 77 -7.08 -4.58 -3.22
N VAL A 78 -6.24 -3.78 -2.57
CA VAL A 78 -4.80 -4.01 -2.42
C VAL A 78 -4.51 -4.16 -0.93
N LYS A 79 -3.91 -5.28 -0.54
CA LYS A 79 -3.46 -5.50 0.84
C LYS A 79 -2.00 -5.09 0.95
N VAL A 80 -1.64 -4.50 2.08
CA VAL A 80 -0.30 -3.95 2.31
C VAL A 80 0.15 -4.31 3.72
N ILE A 81 1.39 -4.77 3.85
CA ILE A 81 2.12 -4.81 5.11
C ILE A 81 3.16 -3.69 5.07
N ALA A 82 3.15 -2.84 6.08
CA ALA A 82 4.02 -1.68 6.16
C ALA A 82 4.40 -1.34 7.61
N CYS A 83 5.47 -0.59 7.77
CA CYS A 83 5.85 0.04 9.03
C CYS A 83 5.81 1.57 8.91
N GLU A 84 5.78 2.27 10.04
CA GLU A 84 6.06 3.72 10.06
C GLU A 84 7.45 4.01 9.45
N GLU A 85 7.64 5.20 8.89
CA GLU A 85 8.85 5.54 8.10
C GLU A 85 10.17 5.30 8.86
N ASP A 86 10.21 5.55 10.16
CA ASP A 86 11.43 5.42 10.99
C ASP A 86 11.48 4.11 11.81
N SER A 87 10.53 3.20 11.63
CA SER A 87 10.48 1.94 12.37
C SER A 87 11.46 0.89 11.81
N ASP A 88 11.94 0.00 12.68
CA ASP A 88 12.75 -1.15 12.27
C ASP A 88 11.83 -2.22 11.65
N ILE A 89 12.00 -2.47 10.35
CA ILE A 89 11.22 -3.47 9.59
C ILE A 89 11.55 -4.91 9.98
N SER A 90 12.66 -5.17 10.68
CA SER A 90 13.01 -6.50 11.15
C SER A 90 12.26 -6.94 12.42
N ILE A 91 11.49 -6.03 13.03
CA ILE A 91 10.67 -6.26 14.22
C ILE A 91 9.20 -6.49 13.77
N PRO A 92 8.66 -7.71 13.81
CA PRO A 92 7.31 -8.02 13.35
C PRO A 92 6.21 -7.23 14.06
N GLU A 93 6.42 -6.83 15.31
CA GLU A 93 5.46 -6.02 16.08
C GLU A 93 5.28 -4.61 15.51
N ASN A 94 6.20 -4.14 14.68
CA ASN A 94 6.07 -2.87 13.96
C ASN A 94 5.23 -3.01 12.69
N HIS A 95 4.92 -4.23 12.24
CA HIS A 95 4.23 -4.48 10.98
C HIS A 95 2.75 -4.17 11.13
N ILE A 96 2.24 -3.31 10.25
CA ILE A 96 0.86 -2.88 10.20
C ILE A 96 0.25 -3.43 8.92
N LYS A 97 -0.81 -4.23 9.09
CA LYS A 97 -1.61 -4.77 8.00
C LYS A 97 -2.67 -3.75 7.60
N LEU A 98 -2.73 -3.44 6.31
CA LEU A 98 -3.61 -2.44 5.74
C LEU A 98 -4.37 -3.04 4.56
N VAL A 99 -5.63 -2.65 4.44
CA VAL A 99 -6.47 -2.91 3.27
C VAL A 99 -6.74 -1.59 2.59
N CYS A 100 -6.38 -1.50 1.32
CA CYS A 100 -6.59 -0.37 0.45
C CYS A 100 -7.69 -0.72 -0.57
N GLU A 101 -8.93 -0.32 -0.29
CA GLU A 101 -10.06 -0.54 -1.19
C GLU A 101 -10.23 0.67 -2.12
N ILE A 102 -10.18 0.41 -3.42
CA ILE A 102 -10.30 1.42 -4.47
C ILE A 102 -11.79 1.57 -4.82
N ASP A 103 -12.32 2.77 -4.57
CA ASP A 103 -13.67 3.16 -4.96
C ASP A 103 -13.67 3.80 -6.36
N SER A 104 -14.85 3.86 -6.97
CA SER A 104 -15.16 4.36 -8.31
C SER A 104 -14.69 5.80 -8.59
N ASP A 105 -14.53 6.65 -7.56
CA ASP A 105 -14.11 8.05 -7.68
C ASP A 105 -12.60 8.28 -7.47
N HIS A 106 -11.75 7.29 -7.79
CA HIS A 106 -10.29 7.34 -7.55
C HIS A 106 -9.90 7.46 -6.06
N VAL A 107 -10.87 7.29 -5.17
CA VAL A 107 -10.68 7.35 -3.72
C VAL A 107 -10.22 5.99 -3.24
N VAL A 108 -9.23 5.97 -2.33
CA VAL A 108 -8.79 4.74 -1.67
C VAL A 108 -9.19 4.80 -0.21
N LEU A 109 -10.06 3.88 0.20
CA LEU A 109 -10.38 3.66 1.61
C LEU A 109 -9.27 2.80 2.22
N ILE A 110 -8.74 3.22 3.36
CA ILE A 110 -7.63 2.53 4.04
C ILE A 110 -8.08 2.18 5.45
N TYR A 111 -7.95 0.90 5.79
CA TYR A 111 -8.40 0.37 7.08
C TYR A 111 -7.60 -0.88 7.47
N GLU A 112 -7.63 -1.21 8.76
CA GLU A 112 -7.07 -2.46 9.27
C GLU A 112 -7.98 -3.64 8.86
N PRO A 113 -7.41 -4.78 8.47
CA PRO A 113 -8.21 -5.94 8.08
C PRO A 113 -9.05 -6.50 9.22
N SER A 114 -10.16 -7.14 8.87
CA SER A 114 -10.86 -8.05 9.79
C SER A 114 -10.02 -9.30 10.05
N GLU A 115 -10.24 -9.96 11.20
CA GLU A 115 -9.51 -11.19 11.59
C GLU A 115 -9.53 -12.29 10.50
N ASP A 116 -10.60 -12.35 9.70
CA ASP A 116 -10.77 -13.36 8.63
C ASP A 116 -9.96 -13.07 7.34
N MET A 117 -9.36 -11.88 7.22
CA MET A 117 -8.65 -11.51 5.98
C MET A 117 -7.22 -12.02 6.02
N LEU A 118 -6.91 -12.96 5.11
CA LEU A 118 -5.58 -13.56 4.99
C LEU A 118 -4.52 -12.56 4.51
N PHE A 119 -3.42 -12.48 5.26
CA PHE A 119 -2.12 -11.95 4.87
C PHE A 119 -1.13 -13.10 4.94
N ILE A 120 -0.18 -13.15 4.02
CA ILE A 120 0.95 -14.05 4.08
C ILE A 120 2.09 -13.21 4.66
N GLU A 121 2.89 -13.77 5.57
CA GLU A 121 4.08 -13.16 6.18
C GLU A 121 5.26 -14.12 6.05
#